data_AF-A0AB34HWC8-F1
#
_entry.id   AF-A0AB34HWC8-F1
#
_cell.length_a   1.000
_cell.length_b   1.000
_cell.length_c   1.000
_cell.angle_alpha   90.00
_cell.angle_beta   90.00
_cell.angle_gamma   90.00
#
_symmetry.space_group_name_H-M   'P 1'
#
loop_
_entity.id
_entity.type
_entity.pdbx_description
1 polymer ?
#
loop_
_entity_poly.entity_id
_entity_poly.type
_entity_poly.pdbx_seq_one_letter_code
_entity_poly.pdbx_strand_id
1 'polypeptide(L)'
;MFRIREVANLLRLFQIPQISYASTSAKLSDKSRYDYFARTVPPDFYQAKAMAEILRFFNWTYVSTVASEGDYGETGIEAFEQEARLRNICIATAEKVGRSNIRKSYDSVIRELLQKPNARVVVLFMRSDDSRELIAAASRANASFTWVASDGWGAQESIVKGSEHVADGAITLELASQRVRPFDRYFQSLSPYSNHRNPWFRDFWEQKFQCSLQNKHNHRRPCDKHLAIDSSNYEQESKIMFVVNAVYAMAHALHKMQRTLCPNTTKLCDAMRILDGKKLYRDYLLKINFT
;
A
#
# COMPACT_ATOMS: atom_id res chain seq x y z
N MET A 1 10.83 -0.84 -6.42
CA MET A 1 10.36 -0.37 -5.10
C MET A 1 11.16 -1.08 -4.00
N PHE A 2 11.84 -0.31 -3.15
CA PHE A 2 12.63 -0.86 -2.02
C PHE A 2 11.71 -1.52 -0.99
N ARG A 3 12.17 -2.61 -0.38
CA ARG A 3 11.46 -3.29 0.71
C ARG A 3 11.66 -2.46 1.97
N ILE A 4 10.58 -1.96 2.58
CA ILE A 4 10.63 -1.06 3.74
C ILE A 4 11.48 -1.61 4.89
N ARG A 5 11.46 -2.94 5.08
CA ARG A 5 12.27 -3.67 6.06
C ARG A 5 13.77 -3.46 5.84
N GLU A 6 14.22 -3.57 4.60
CA GLU A 6 15.64 -3.42 4.27
C GLU A 6 16.09 -1.97 4.44
N VAL A 7 15.21 -1.01 4.15
CA VAL A 7 15.45 0.41 4.44
C VAL A 7 15.56 0.63 5.95
N ALA A 8 14.63 0.10 6.74
CA ALA A 8 14.65 0.23 8.20
C ALA A 8 15.89 -0.40 8.84
N ASN A 9 16.31 -1.57 8.34
CA ASN A 9 17.54 -2.25 8.77
C ASN A 9 18.80 -1.42 8.50
N LEU A 10 18.83 -0.66 7.41
CA LEU A 10 19.95 0.22 7.09
C LEU A 10 19.91 1.52 7.92
N LEU A 11 18.76 2.20 7.95
CA LEU A 11 18.63 3.52 8.56
C LEU A 11 18.88 3.50 10.07
N ARG A 12 18.51 2.42 10.76
CA ARG A 12 18.77 2.26 12.19
C ARG A 12 20.26 2.28 12.54
N LEU A 13 21.14 1.81 11.65
CA LEU A 13 22.60 1.80 11.88
C LEU A 13 23.15 3.23 11.99
N PHE A 14 22.50 4.17 11.33
CA PHE A 14 22.85 5.60 11.33
C PHE A 14 21.90 6.43 12.19
N GLN A 15 21.05 5.78 13.00
CA GLN A 15 20.07 6.42 13.88
C GLN A 15 19.11 7.36 13.14
N ILE A 16 18.79 7.08 11.88
CA ILE A 16 17.92 7.92 11.06
C ILE A 16 16.46 7.51 11.29
N PRO A 17 15.60 8.38 11.85
CA PRO A 17 14.19 8.06 12.05
C PRO A 17 13.46 7.91 10.71
N GLN A 18 12.55 6.94 10.64
CA GLN A 18 11.77 6.63 9.43
C GLN A 18 10.28 6.55 9.76
N ILE A 19 9.44 7.15 8.90
CA ILE A 19 7.97 7.03 9.00
C ILE A 19 7.43 6.43 7.70
N SER A 20 6.80 5.25 7.77
CA SER A 20 6.08 4.69 6.63
C SER A 20 4.62 5.15 6.59
N TYR A 21 4.13 5.43 5.38
CA TYR A 21 2.74 5.84 5.14
C TYR A 21 1.83 4.69 4.67
N ALA A 22 2.37 3.50 4.44
CA ALA A 22 1.60 2.39 3.84
C ALA A 22 2.06 0.98 4.29
N SER A 23 3.12 0.85 5.08
CA SER A 23 3.63 -0.48 5.45
C SER A 23 2.95 -1.04 6.70
N THR A 24 2.07 -2.02 6.49
CA THR A 24 1.17 -2.56 7.52
C THR A 24 1.66 -3.87 8.16
N SER A 25 2.69 -4.54 7.61
CA SER A 25 3.24 -5.79 8.18
C SER A 25 3.45 -5.71 9.71
N ALA A 26 3.00 -6.74 10.42
CA ALA A 26 3.08 -6.81 11.88
C ALA A 26 4.53 -6.85 12.39
N LYS A 27 5.47 -7.41 11.61
CA LYS A 27 6.91 -7.47 11.96
C LYS A 27 7.50 -6.10 12.26
N LEU A 28 7.04 -5.04 11.58
CA LEU A 28 7.53 -3.67 11.76
C LEU A 28 7.18 -3.05 13.13
N SER A 29 6.33 -3.72 13.92
CA SER A 29 6.04 -3.33 15.30
C SER A 29 7.14 -3.76 16.29
N ASP A 30 8.02 -4.69 15.93
CA ASP A 30 9.10 -5.16 16.80
C ASP A 30 10.19 -4.09 16.98
N LYS A 31 10.15 -3.38 18.11
CA LYS A 31 11.12 -2.31 18.44
C LYS A 31 12.49 -2.82 18.85
N SER A 32 12.69 -4.12 19.03
CA SER A 32 14.04 -4.68 19.20
C SER A 32 14.81 -4.72 17.88
N ARG A 33 14.09 -4.85 16.76
CA ARG A 33 14.64 -4.90 15.40
C ARG A 33 14.50 -3.57 14.65
N TYR A 34 13.37 -2.88 14.81
CA TYR A 34 13.03 -1.64 14.09
C TYR A 34 12.87 -0.46 15.06
N ASP A 35 13.96 -0.14 15.75
CA ASP A 35 14.03 0.84 16.85
C ASP A 35 13.95 2.31 16.41
N TYR A 36 13.98 2.59 15.10
CA TYR A 36 13.84 3.93 14.50
C TYR A 36 12.66 4.03 13.52
N PHE A 37 11.82 2.99 13.46
CA PHE A 37 10.70 2.91 12.53
C PHE A 37 9.38 3.30 13.19
N ALA A 38 8.67 4.25 12.61
CA ALA A 38 7.28 4.56 12.91
C ALA A 38 6.43 4.46 11.63
N ARG A 39 5.11 4.53 11.80
CA ARG A 39 4.17 4.56 10.68
C ARG A 39 2.87 5.26 11.05
N THR A 40 2.21 5.83 10.05
CA THR A 40 0.90 6.48 10.18
C THR A 40 -0.27 5.54 9.90
N VAL A 41 0.01 4.24 9.70
CA VAL A 41 -0.97 3.19 9.41
C VAL A 41 -0.92 2.08 10.48
N PRO A 42 -2.02 1.36 10.74
CA PRO A 42 -2.05 0.27 11.71
C PRO A 42 -1.33 -1.00 11.23
N PRO A 43 -1.00 -1.94 12.14
CA PRO A 43 -0.58 -3.29 11.77
C PRO A 43 -1.70 -4.14 11.13
N ASP A 44 -1.31 -5.04 10.22
CA ASP A 44 -2.19 -6.03 9.56
C ASP A 44 -2.94 -6.96 10.52
N PHE A 45 -2.48 -7.10 11.77
CA PHE A 45 -3.18 -7.88 12.80
C PHE A 45 -4.67 -7.49 12.91
N TYR A 46 -4.98 -6.20 12.85
CA TYR A 46 -6.37 -5.73 12.92
C TYR A 46 -7.14 -5.99 11.62
N GLN A 47 -6.46 -5.89 10.47
CA GLN A 47 -7.08 -6.15 9.17
C GLN A 47 -7.41 -7.64 9.00
N ALA A 48 -6.48 -8.53 9.38
CA ALA A 48 -6.70 -9.97 9.40
C ALA A 48 -7.91 -10.36 10.27
N LYS A 49 -8.04 -9.74 11.44
CA LYS A 49 -9.21 -9.90 12.32
C LYS A 49 -10.51 -9.45 11.63
N ALA A 50 -10.51 -8.27 11.00
CA ALA A 50 -11.67 -7.77 10.28
C ALA A 50 -12.09 -8.70 9.12
N MET A 51 -11.12 -9.21 8.36
CA MET A 51 -11.37 -10.19 7.29
C MET A 51 -12.01 -11.47 7.84
N ALA A 52 -11.48 -12.04 8.92
CA ALA A 52 -12.04 -13.23 9.56
C ALA A 52 -13.47 -12.99 10.11
N GLU A 53 -13.76 -11.79 10.62
CA GLU A 53 -15.10 -11.42 11.09
C GLU A 53 -16.10 -11.28 9.94
N ILE A 54 -15.70 -10.76 8.78
CA ILE A 54 -16.53 -10.73 7.57
C ILE A 54 -16.91 -12.16 7.15
N LEU A 55 -15.93 -13.06 7.09
CA LEU A 55 -16.20 -14.46 6.74
C LEU A 55 -17.15 -15.11 7.73
N ARG A 56 -16.93 -14.86 9.03
CA ARG A 56 -17.79 -15.38 10.09
C ARG A 56 -19.21 -14.86 9.99
N PHE A 57 -19.39 -13.58 9.67
CA PHE A 57 -20.70 -12.95 9.51
C PHE A 57 -21.54 -13.61 8.41
N PHE A 58 -20.94 -13.90 7.25
CA PHE A 58 -21.60 -14.60 6.15
C PHE A 58 -21.63 -16.12 6.30
N ASN A 59 -21.15 -16.67 7.43
CA ASN A 59 -21.00 -18.11 7.67
C ASN A 59 -20.16 -18.83 6.60
N TRP A 60 -19.15 -18.16 6.05
CA TRP A 60 -18.18 -18.78 5.14
C TRP A 60 -17.13 -19.54 5.96
N THR A 61 -17.44 -20.80 6.29
CA THR A 61 -16.59 -21.66 7.12
C THR A 61 -15.62 -22.54 6.34
N TYR A 62 -15.64 -22.50 5.01
CA TYR A 62 -14.73 -23.25 4.14
C TYR A 62 -14.25 -22.37 3.00
N VAL A 63 -13.00 -21.90 3.10
CA VAL A 63 -12.41 -20.89 2.20
C VAL A 63 -11.04 -21.33 1.71
N SER A 64 -10.56 -20.76 0.61
CA SER A 64 -9.16 -20.90 0.18
C SER A 64 -8.41 -19.60 0.45
N THR A 65 -7.08 -19.67 0.60
CA THR A 65 -6.26 -18.48 0.83
C THR A 65 -5.15 -18.38 -0.20
N VAL A 66 -4.82 -17.16 -0.65
CA VAL A 66 -3.64 -16.88 -1.47
C VAL A 66 -2.88 -15.70 -0.86
N ALA A 67 -1.56 -15.86 -0.68
CA ALA A 67 -0.71 -14.84 -0.12
C ALA A 67 0.50 -14.51 -1.00
N SER A 68 0.95 -13.25 -0.98
CA SER A 68 2.23 -12.88 -1.59
C SER A 68 3.40 -13.30 -0.71
N GLU A 69 4.46 -13.81 -1.30
CA GLU A 69 5.73 -14.05 -0.60
C GLU A 69 6.32 -12.75 -0.04
N GLY A 70 6.93 -12.88 1.14
CA GLY A 70 7.52 -11.79 1.89
C GLY A 70 6.62 -11.28 3.02
N ASP A 71 7.16 -10.30 3.78
CA ASP A 71 6.63 -9.96 5.10
C ASP A 71 5.20 -9.43 5.11
N TYR A 72 4.69 -8.88 4.01
CA TYR A 72 3.31 -8.42 3.94
C TYR A 72 2.35 -9.62 3.86
N GLY A 73 2.40 -10.40 2.77
CA GLY A 73 1.44 -11.47 2.54
C GLY A 73 1.57 -12.62 3.53
N GLU A 74 2.79 -13.05 3.86
CA GLU A 74 3.01 -14.15 4.81
C GLU A 74 2.54 -13.80 6.22
N THR A 75 2.94 -12.65 6.77
CA THR A 75 2.55 -12.32 8.15
C THR A 75 1.09 -11.91 8.26
N GLY A 76 0.54 -11.32 7.19
CA GLY A 76 -0.88 -11.00 7.10
C GLY A 76 -1.74 -12.26 7.04
N ILE A 77 -1.38 -13.23 6.20
CA ILE A 77 -2.14 -14.49 6.11
C ILE A 77 -1.97 -15.34 7.37
N GLU A 78 -0.78 -15.38 7.98
CA GLU A 78 -0.57 -16.07 9.28
C GLU A 78 -1.48 -15.49 10.38
N ALA A 79 -1.64 -14.18 10.44
CA ALA A 79 -2.57 -13.54 11.37
C ALA A 79 -4.03 -13.91 11.04
N PHE A 80 -4.40 -13.96 9.76
CA PHE A 80 -5.73 -14.37 9.34
C PHE A 80 -6.01 -15.84 9.69
N GLU A 81 -5.07 -16.75 9.47
CA GLU A 81 -5.21 -18.18 9.80
C GLU A 81 -5.48 -18.39 11.29
N GLN A 82 -4.83 -17.62 12.17
CA GLN A 82 -5.08 -17.65 13.60
C GLN A 82 -6.50 -17.18 13.93
N GLU A 83 -6.91 -16.03 13.39
CA GLU A 83 -8.25 -15.46 13.62
C GLU A 83 -9.37 -16.34 13.01
N ALA A 84 -9.09 -17.04 11.91
CA ALA A 84 -9.98 -18.00 11.26
C ALA A 84 -10.20 -19.24 12.14
N ARG A 85 -9.13 -19.81 12.73
CA ARG A 85 -9.24 -20.95 13.66
C ARG A 85 -10.09 -20.61 14.88
N LEU A 86 -9.91 -19.43 15.45
CA LEU A 86 -10.72 -18.96 16.59
C LEU A 86 -12.22 -18.83 16.25
N ARG A 87 -12.56 -18.73 14.96
CA ARG A 87 -13.94 -18.55 14.47
C ARG A 87 -14.50 -19.79 13.75
N ASN A 88 -13.82 -20.94 13.87
CA ASN A 88 -14.19 -22.20 13.23
C ASN A 88 -14.29 -22.10 11.69
N ILE A 89 -13.34 -21.40 11.06
CA ILE A 89 -13.20 -21.30 9.60
C ILE A 89 -12.05 -22.20 9.17
N CYS A 90 -12.33 -23.14 8.26
CA CYS A 90 -11.37 -24.07 7.69
C CYS A 90 -10.80 -23.54 6.38
N ILE A 91 -9.52 -23.83 6.14
CA ILE A 91 -8.81 -23.47 4.92
C ILE A 91 -8.65 -24.70 4.04
N ALA A 92 -9.22 -24.64 2.83
CA ALA A 92 -9.28 -25.75 1.88
C ALA A 92 -7.95 -25.96 1.15
N THR A 93 -7.31 -24.87 0.74
CA THR A 93 -5.94 -24.83 0.25
C THR A 93 -5.33 -23.47 0.58
N ALA A 94 -4.02 -23.45 0.80
CA ALA A 94 -3.25 -22.27 1.13
C ALA A 94 -2.13 -22.07 0.12
N GLU A 95 -2.39 -21.22 -0.87
CA GLU A 95 -1.47 -20.94 -1.98
C GLU A 95 -0.60 -19.72 -1.71
N LYS A 96 0.57 -19.68 -2.34
CA LYS A 96 1.49 -18.54 -2.25
C LYS A 96 2.05 -18.17 -3.62
N VAL A 97 2.29 -16.88 -3.84
CA VAL A 97 2.90 -16.37 -5.08
C VAL A 97 4.07 -15.42 -4.78
N GLY A 98 5.18 -15.59 -5.51
CA GLY A 98 6.39 -14.81 -5.36
C GLY A 98 6.61 -13.78 -6.47
N ARG A 99 7.54 -12.84 -6.25
CA ARG A 99 7.86 -11.76 -7.21
C ARG A 99 8.47 -12.26 -8.54
N SER A 100 9.16 -13.39 -8.54
CA SER A 100 9.75 -14.00 -9.75
C SER A 100 8.77 -14.91 -10.48
N ASN A 101 7.51 -14.94 -10.05
CA ASN A 101 6.50 -15.77 -10.68
C ASN A 101 6.17 -15.25 -12.07
N ILE A 102 6.21 -16.17 -13.02
CA ILE A 102 5.75 -15.96 -14.38
C ILE A 102 4.25 -16.27 -14.40
N ARG A 103 3.53 -15.83 -15.43
CA ARG A 103 2.10 -16.11 -15.66
C ARG A 103 1.68 -17.55 -15.30
N LYS A 104 2.50 -18.54 -15.66
CA LYS A 104 2.27 -19.97 -15.35
C LYS A 104 2.08 -20.27 -13.86
N SER A 105 2.78 -19.56 -12.97
CA SER A 105 2.63 -19.75 -11.52
C SER A 105 1.23 -19.33 -11.06
N TYR A 106 0.73 -18.19 -11.55
CA TYR A 106 -0.63 -17.73 -11.24
C TYR A 106 -1.69 -18.66 -11.86
N ASP A 107 -1.49 -19.11 -13.09
CA ASP A 107 -2.37 -20.11 -13.72
C ASP A 107 -2.40 -21.42 -12.92
N SER A 108 -1.28 -21.80 -12.29
CA SER A 108 -1.22 -22.95 -11.39
C SER A 108 -2.06 -22.74 -10.13
N VAL A 109 -1.93 -21.58 -9.49
CA VAL A 109 -2.75 -21.23 -8.31
C VAL A 109 -4.24 -21.31 -8.64
N ILE A 110 -4.67 -20.78 -9.79
CA ILE A 110 -6.08 -20.88 -10.20
C ILE A 110 -6.53 -22.34 -10.35
N ARG A 111 -5.69 -23.22 -10.91
CA ARG A 111 -6.01 -24.65 -10.99
C ARG A 111 -6.14 -25.30 -9.60
N GLU A 112 -5.25 -24.99 -8.66
CA GLU A 112 -5.34 -25.51 -7.28
C GLU A 112 -6.61 -25.01 -6.58
N LEU A 113 -6.98 -23.74 -6.77
CA LEU A 113 -8.25 -23.21 -6.26
C LEU A 113 -9.47 -23.92 -6.85
N LEU A 114 -9.47 -24.20 -8.17
CA LEU A 114 -10.55 -24.91 -8.85
C LEU A 114 -10.69 -26.37 -8.39
N GLN A 115 -9.62 -27.00 -7.88
CA GLN A 115 -9.67 -28.34 -7.27
C GLN A 115 -10.44 -28.34 -5.93
N LYS A 116 -10.77 -27.18 -5.35
CA LYS A 116 -11.56 -27.04 -4.12
C LYS A 116 -12.93 -26.41 -4.41
N PRO A 117 -13.84 -27.07 -5.15
CA PRO A 117 -15.09 -26.45 -5.65
C PRO A 117 -16.06 -25.99 -4.55
N ASN A 118 -15.98 -26.56 -3.35
CA ASN A 118 -16.77 -26.14 -2.19
C ASN A 118 -16.26 -24.82 -1.58
N ALA A 119 -14.99 -24.47 -1.78
CA ALA A 119 -14.39 -23.23 -1.31
C ALA A 119 -14.58 -22.12 -2.35
N ARG A 120 -15.81 -21.58 -2.44
CA ARG A 120 -16.14 -20.50 -3.39
C ARG A 120 -15.56 -19.15 -3.01
N VAL A 121 -15.21 -18.98 -1.74
CA VAL A 121 -14.62 -17.75 -1.21
C VAL A 121 -13.11 -17.91 -1.14
N VAL A 122 -12.39 -16.94 -1.70
CA VAL A 122 -10.92 -16.91 -1.72
C VAL A 122 -10.41 -15.65 -1.04
N VAL A 123 -9.67 -15.84 0.04
CA VAL A 123 -9.08 -14.77 0.85
C VAL A 123 -7.70 -14.41 0.30
N LEU A 124 -7.47 -13.13 0.02
CA LEU A 124 -6.26 -12.63 -0.60
C LEU A 124 -5.48 -11.71 0.34
N PHE A 125 -4.28 -12.17 0.73
CA PHE A 125 -3.29 -11.33 1.41
C PHE A 125 -2.11 -11.06 0.48
N MET A 126 -2.38 -10.25 -0.54
CA MET A 126 -1.51 -10.08 -1.70
C MET A 126 -1.20 -8.62 -1.98
N ARG A 127 -0.06 -8.38 -2.60
CA ARG A 127 0.34 -7.04 -3.05
C ARG A 127 -0.46 -6.64 -4.29
N SER A 128 -0.44 -5.35 -4.61
CA SER A 128 -1.14 -4.79 -5.79
C SER A 128 -0.72 -5.45 -7.10
N ASP A 129 0.59 -5.64 -7.32
CA ASP A 129 1.13 -6.28 -8.52
C ASP A 129 0.69 -7.74 -8.64
N ASP A 130 0.84 -8.51 -7.57
CA ASP A 130 0.46 -9.92 -7.57
C ASP A 130 -1.05 -10.12 -7.68
N SER A 131 -1.85 -9.24 -7.05
CA SER A 131 -3.32 -9.29 -7.14
C SER A 131 -3.80 -9.10 -8.57
N ARG A 132 -3.17 -8.17 -9.30
CA ARG A 132 -3.50 -7.94 -10.71
C ARG A 132 -3.18 -9.14 -11.59
N GLU A 133 -2.02 -9.77 -11.38
CA GLU A 133 -1.64 -10.97 -12.14
C GLU A 133 -2.54 -12.18 -11.81
N LEU A 134 -2.94 -12.34 -10.54
CA LEU A 134 -3.87 -13.40 -10.14
C LEU A 134 -5.26 -13.21 -10.78
N ILE A 135 -5.81 -12.00 -10.77
CA ILE A 135 -7.10 -11.71 -11.39
C ILE A 135 -7.04 -11.88 -12.91
N ALA A 136 -5.94 -11.45 -13.54
CA ALA A 136 -5.74 -11.73 -14.95
C ALA A 136 -5.65 -13.24 -15.25
N ALA A 137 -5.09 -14.05 -14.35
CA ALA A 137 -5.05 -15.51 -14.48
C ALA A 137 -6.44 -16.14 -14.33
N ALA A 138 -7.23 -15.69 -13.36
CA ALA A 138 -8.61 -16.13 -13.19
C ALA A 138 -9.45 -15.80 -14.43
N SER A 139 -9.27 -14.61 -15.00
CA SER A 139 -9.92 -14.18 -16.25
C SER A 139 -9.55 -15.07 -17.45
N ARG A 140 -8.27 -15.42 -17.64
CA ARG A 140 -7.86 -16.37 -18.69
C ARG A 140 -8.51 -17.74 -18.55
N ALA A 141 -8.69 -18.21 -17.31
CA ALA A 141 -9.31 -19.49 -17.02
C ALA A 141 -10.85 -19.43 -16.96
N ASN A 142 -11.45 -18.25 -17.13
CA ASN A 142 -12.87 -17.97 -16.86
C ASN A 142 -13.33 -18.52 -15.50
N ALA A 143 -12.46 -18.41 -14.50
CA ALA A 143 -12.69 -18.88 -13.14
C ALA A 143 -13.34 -17.77 -12.32
N SER A 144 -14.40 -18.11 -11.58
CA SER A 144 -15.14 -17.16 -10.75
C SER A 144 -15.15 -17.61 -9.30
N PHE A 145 -14.79 -16.68 -8.42
CA PHE A 145 -14.74 -16.83 -6.97
C PHE A 145 -15.26 -15.55 -6.32
N THR A 146 -15.71 -15.65 -5.07
CA THR A 146 -15.93 -14.47 -4.24
C THR A 146 -14.61 -14.10 -3.57
N TRP A 147 -13.98 -13.02 -4.04
CA TRP A 147 -12.70 -12.56 -3.51
C TRP A 147 -12.90 -11.75 -2.22
N VAL A 148 -12.08 -12.02 -1.21
CA VAL A 148 -11.99 -11.21 0.02
C VAL A 148 -10.55 -10.74 0.19
N ALA A 149 -10.25 -9.51 -0.20
CA ALA A 149 -8.87 -9.02 -0.32
C ALA A 149 -8.49 -7.95 0.71
N SER A 150 -7.22 -7.98 1.12
CA SER A 150 -6.56 -6.93 1.93
C SER A 150 -6.28 -5.64 1.13
N ASP A 151 -5.72 -4.62 1.80
CA ASP A 151 -5.46 -3.29 1.23
C ASP A 151 -4.40 -3.27 0.12
N GLY A 152 -3.61 -4.34 -0.01
CA GLY A 152 -2.74 -4.53 -1.16
C GLY A 152 -3.53 -4.55 -2.47
N TRP A 153 -4.76 -5.08 -2.47
CA TRP A 153 -5.74 -4.80 -3.53
C TRP A 153 -6.45 -3.47 -3.24
N GLY A 154 -7.11 -3.37 -2.09
CA GLY A 154 -7.85 -2.16 -1.71
C GLY A 154 -8.90 -1.75 -2.73
N ALA A 155 -9.06 -0.45 -2.94
CA ALA A 155 -10.05 0.14 -3.87
C ALA A 155 -9.43 0.52 -5.23
N GLN A 156 -8.42 -0.23 -5.70
CA GLN A 156 -7.70 0.12 -6.93
C GLN A 156 -8.39 -0.44 -8.19
N GLU A 157 -8.97 0.44 -9.01
CA GLU A 157 -9.54 0.05 -10.32
C GLU A 157 -8.49 -0.52 -11.28
N SER A 158 -7.24 -0.09 -11.14
CA SER A 158 -6.12 -0.56 -11.97
C SER A 158 -5.91 -2.08 -11.86
N ILE A 159 -6.26 -2.70 -10.73
CA ILE A 159 -6.11 -4.14 -10.48
C ILE A 159 -7.12 -4.94 -11.32
N VAL A 160 -8.35 -4.46 -11.41
CA VAL A 160 -9.44 -5.17 -12.10
C VAL A 160 -9.53 -4.85 -13.59
N LYS A 161 -8.86 -3.80 -14.05
CA LYS A 161 -8.91 -3.33 -15.44
C LYS A 161 -8.61 -4.43 -16.46
N GLY A 162 -9.58 -4.73 -17.32
CA GLY A 162 -9.56 -5.78 -18.34
C GLY A 162 -9.95 -7.18 -17.82
N SER A 163 -10.43 -7.28 -16.59
CA SER A 163 -10.88 -8.52 -15.93
C SER A 163 -12.01 -8.23 -14.93
N GLU A 164 -12.80 -7.19 -15.20
CA GLU A 164 -13.82 -6.63 -14.32
C GLU A 164 -14.87 -7.70 -13.95
N HIS A 165 -15.33 -8.47 -14.93
CA HIS A 165 -16.31 -9.55 -14.76
C HIS A 165 -15.87 -10.68 -13.82
N VAL A 166 -14.57 -10.91 -13.65
CA VAL A 166 -14.03 -11.94 -12.75
C VAL A 166 -13.87 -11.42 -11.33
N ALA A 167 -13.69 -10.12 -11.17
CA ALA A 167 -13.61 -9.45 -9.89
C ALA A 167 -14.97 -8.92 -9.39
N ASP A 168 -16.03 -9.09 -10.18
CA ASP A 168 -17.37 -8.64 -9.83
C ASP A 168 -17.85 -9.30 -8.52
N GLY A 169 -18.44 -8.50 -7.64
CA GLY A 169 -18.84 -8.94 -6.30
C GLY A 169 -17.70 -9.18 -5.30
N ALA A 170 -16.45 -8.81 -5.63
CA ALA A 170 -15.34 -8.87 -4.67
C ALA A 170 -15.56 -7.92 -3.47
N ILE A 171 -15.14 -8.39 -2.29
CA ILE A 171 -15.07 -7.58 -1.07
C ILE A 171 -13.59 -7.25 -0.83
N THR A 172 -13.25 -5.97 -0.78
CA THR A 172 -11.89 -5.53 -0.47
C THR A 172 -11.88 -4.64 0.76
N LEU A 173 -10.80 -4.74 1.54
CA LEU A 173 -10.56 -3.88 2.69
C LEU A 173 -9.54 -2.82 2.31
N GLU A 174 -9.68 -1.66 2.92
CA GLU A 174 -8.73 -0.56 2.81
C GLU A 174 -8.65 0.15 4.16
N LEU A 175 -7.53 0.83 4.41
CA LEU A 175 -7.38 1.68 5.58
C LEU A 175 -8.39 2.82 5.53
N ALA A 176 -9.15 2.99 6.61
CA ALA A 176 -10.09 4.10 6.73
C ALA A 176 -9.34 5.44 6.64
N SER A 177 -9.67 6.23 5.62
CA SER A 177 -9.05 7.52 5.35
C SER A 177 -10.08 8.55 4.90
N GLN A 178 -9.67 9.82 4.95
CA GLN A 178 -10.47 10.92 4.44
C GLN A 178 -9.74 11.63 3.30
N ARG A 179 -10.52 12.13 2.36
CA ARG A 179 -10.02 12.88 1.22
C ARG A 179 -9.38 14.20 1.66
N VAL A 180 -8.12 14.41 1.30
CA VAL A 180 -7.40 15.66 1.55
C VAL A 180 -7.75 16.65 0.44
N ARG A 181 -8.83 17.42 0.61
CA ARG A 181 -9.35 18.33 -0.44
C ARG A 181 -8.31 19.32 -1.00
N PRO A 182 -7.40 19.91 -0.22
CA PRO A 182 -6.35 20.77 -0.78
C PRO A 182 -5.40 20.03 -1.73
N PHE A 183 -5.18 18.74 -1.51
CA PHE A 183 -4.32 17.92 -2.37
C PHE A 183 -4.94 17.70 -3.75
N ASP A 184 -6.27 17.56 -3.85
CA ASP A 184 -6.94 17.44 -5.15
C ASP A 184 -6.65 18.64 -6.05
N ARG A 185 -6.85 19.85 -5.52
CA ARG A 185 -6.56 21.10 -6.25
C ARG A 185 -5.10 21.19 -6.66
N TYR A 186 -4.20 20.81 -5.76
CA TYR A 186 -2.77 20.77 -6.05
C TYR A 186 -2.47 19.79 -7.19
N PHE A 187 -2.93 18.54 -7.12
CA PHE A 187 -2.61 17.50 -8.09
C PHE A 187 -3.23 17.79 -9.47
N GLN A 188 -4.46 18.30 -9.51
CA GLN A 188 -5.15 18.71 -10.73
C GLN A 188 -4.47 19.89 -11.44
N SER A 189 -3.77 20.76 -10.70
CA SER A 189 -3.01 21.87 -11.27
C SER A 189 -1.70 21.45 -11.95
N LEU A 190 -1.23 20.21 -11.75
CA LEU A 190 0.05 19.75 -12.28
C LEU A 190 -0.04 19.45 -13.77
N SER A 191 0.96 19.91 -14.51
CA SER A 191 1.14 19.60 -15.93
C SER A 191 2.62 19.40 -16.25
N PRO A 192 2.97 18.78 -17.40
CA PRO A 192 4.35 18.61 -17.82
C PRO A 192 5.11 19.93 -17.99
N TYR A 193 4.39 21.05 -18.06
CA TYR A 193 4.92 22.40 -18.23
C TYR A 193 5.11 23.16 -16.91
N SER A 194 4.43 22.74 -15.83
CA SER A 194 4.54 23.37 -14.51
C SER A 194 5.37 22.54 -13.53
N ASN A 195 5.38 21.21 -13.69
CA ASN A 195 5.94 20.29 -12.71
C ASN A 195 7.32 19.72 -13.12
N HIS A 196 8.31 20.60 -13.28
CA HIS A 196 9.67 20.18 -13.66
C HIS A 196 10.46 19.51 -12.53
N ARG A 197 10.06 19.72 -11.28
CA ARG A 197 10.73 19.15 -10.10
C ARG A 197 10.59 17.63 -9.99
N ASN A 198 9.56 17.04 -10.59
CA ASN A 198 9.33 15.60 -10.56
C ASN A 198 9.84 14.98 -11.87
N PRO A 199 10.99 14.27 -11.85
CA PRO A 199 11.58 13.73 -13.07
C PRO A 199 10.73 12.63 -13.72
N TRP A 200 9.85 11.97 -12.95
CA TRP A 200 8.97 10.89 -13.44
C TRP A 200 7.64 11.42 -13.99
N PHE A 201 7.37 12.72 -13.89
CA PHE A 201 6.04 13.26 -14.24
C PHE A 201 5.72 13.17 -15.73
N ARG A 202 6.75 13.23 -16.59
CA ARG A 202 6.58 13.10 -18.05
C ARG A 202 6.14 11.69 -18.44
N ASP A 203 6.83 10.67 -17.93
CA ASP A 203 6.51 9.26 -18.16
C ASP A 203 5.10 8.93 -17.64
N PHE A 204 4.77 9.43 -16.44
CA PHE A 204 3.42 9.35 -15.87
C PHE A 204 2.37 9.95 -16.81
N TRP A 205 2.60 11.14 -17.35
CA TRP A 205 1.66 11.83 -18.22
C TRP A 205 1.41 11.05 -19.52
N GLU A 206 2.49 10.60 -20.17
CA GLU A 206 2.45 9.80 -21.39
C GLU A 206 1.73 8.46 -21.18
N GLN A 207 1.97 7.80 -20.04
CA GLN A 207 1.29 6.56 -19.69
C GLN A 207 -0.19 6.78 -19.35
N LYS A 208 -0.53 7.82 -18.58
CA LYS A 208 -1.91 8.10 -18.19
C LYS A 208 -2.80 8.42 -19.40
N PHE A 209 -2.31 9.29 -20.29
CA PHE A 209 -3.08 9.78 -21.44
C PHE A 209 -2.82 9.02 -22.75
N GLN A 210 -1.93 8.01 -22.71
CA GLN A 210 -1.56 7.19 -23.87
C GLN A 210 -1.11 8.07 -25.06
N CYS A 211 -0.17 8.97 -24.79
CA CYS A 211 0.34 9.96 -25.74
C CYS A 211 1.86 10.12 -25.60
N SER A 212 2.47 10.93 -26.48
CA SER A 212 3.90 11.23 -26.49
C SER A 212 4.13 12.75 -26.41
N LEU A 213 4.90 13.22 -25.43
CA LEU A 213 5.24 14.64 -25.25
C LEU A 213 6.40 15.06 -26.15
N GLN A 214 7.28 14.12 -26.53
CA GLN A 214 8.27 14.29 -27.58
C GLN A 214 7.98 13.26 -28.68
N ASN A 215 8.15 13.63 -29.95
CA ASN A 215 7.97 12.73 -31.11
C ASN A 215 9.09 11.66 -31.23
N LYS A 216 9.57 11.13 -30.09
CA LYS A 216 10.69 10.18 -30.01
C LYS A 216 10.26 8.71 -30.14
N HIS A 217 8.98 8.41 -29.92
CA HIS A 217 8.43 7.06 -30.06
C HIS A 217 7.46 7.01 -31.24
N ASN A 218 7.88 6.39 -32.34
CA ASN A 218 7.13 6.25 -33.62
C ASN A 218 5.77 5.51 -33.52
N HIS A 219 5.32 5.17 -32.31
CA HIS A 219 4.13 4.35 -32.05
C HIS A 219 3.05 5.05 -31.21
N ARG A 220 3.25 6.29 -30.76
CA ARG A 220 2.26 7.02 -29.93
C ARG A 220 1.90 8.38 -30.52
N ARG A 221 0.61 8.71 -30.46
CA ARG A 221 0.08 10.02 -30.89
C ARG A 221 0.67 11.16 -30.02
N PRO A 222 0.90 12.35 -30.59
CA PRO A 222 1.27 13.53 -29.81
C PRO A 222 0.25 13.83 -28.72
N CYS A 223 0.72 14.27 -27.55
CA CYS A 223 -0.19 14.73 -26.48
C CYS A 223 -0.86 16.06 -26.88
N ASP A 224 -2.17 16.14 -26.68
CA ASP A 224 -2.88 17.41 -26.75
C ASP A 224 -2.43 18.32 -25.58
N LYS A 225 -2.17 19.59 -25.88
CA LYS A 225 -1.72 20.60 -24.92
C LYS A 225 -2.82 20.97 -23.91
N HIS A 226 -4.09 20.71 -24.23
CA HIS A 226 -5.23 20.97 -23.35
C HIS A 226 -5.55 19.81 -22.40
N LEU A 227 -4.80 18.70 -22.45
CA LEU A 227 -4.95 17.63 -21.47
C LEU A 227 -4.70 18.15 -20.06
N ALA A 228 -5.58 17.76 -19.14
CA ALA A 228 -5.52 18.15 -17.74
C ALA A 228 -5.88 16.96 -16.85
N ILE A 229 -5.38 17.00 -15.62
CA ILE A 229 -5.83 16.10 -14.56
C ILE A 229 -7.05 16.78 -13.93
N ASP A 230 -8.20 16.11 -13.97
CA ASP A 230 -9.46 16.68 -13.48
C ASP A 230 -10.32 15.60 -12.82
N SER A 231 -11.52 15.98 -12.36
CA SER A 231 -12.44 15.08 -11.66
C SER A 231 -12.97 13.92 -12.52
N SER A 232 -12.89 13.99 -13.85
CA SER A 232 -13.35 12.92 -14.75
C SER A 232 -12.33 11.79 -14.92
N ASN A 233 -11.06 12.08 -14.67
CA ASN A 233 -9.97 11.13 -14.95
C ASN A 233 -9.05 10.88 -13.75
N TYR A 234 -9.28 11.53 -12.62
CA TYR A 234 -8.49 11.38 -11.41
C TYR A 234 -9.37 11.23 -10.17
N GLU A 235 -9.02 10.22 -9.39
CA GLU A 235 -9.50 10.04 -8.03
C GLU A 235 -8.30 9.99 -7.08
N GLN A 236 -8.48 10.53 -5.88
CA GLN A 236 -7.42 10.57 -4.87
C GLN A 236 -7.15 9.16 -4.35
N GLU A 237 -5.88 8.74 -4.38
CA GLU A 237 -5.47 7.44 -3.85
C GLU A 237 -5.77 7.35 -2.33
N SER A 238 -6.21 6.18 -1.88
CA SER A 238 -6.78 5.94 -0.56
C SER A 238 -5.82 6.28 0.60
N LYS A 239 -4.50 6.25 0.37
CA LYS A 239 -3.48 6.44 1.40
C LYS A 239 -2.82 7.82 1.38
N ILE A 240 -3.27 8.76 0.54
CA ILE A 240 -2.74 10.14 0.48
C ILE A 240 -2.77 10.84 1.85
N MET A 241 -3.84 10.64 2.62
CA MET A 241 -3.93 11.18 3.99
C MET A 241 -2.75 10.72 4.86
N PHE A 242 -2.36 9.44 4.77
CA PHE A 242 -1.26 8.89 5.55
C PHE A 242 0.11 9.40 5.11
N VAL A 243 0.27 9.71 3.81
CA VAL A 243 1.46 10.39 3.28
C VAL A 243 1.60 11.78 3.88
N VAL A 244 0.52 12.57 3.83
CA VAL A 244 0.49 13.92 4.42
C VAL A 244 0.80 13.84 5.90
N ASN A 245 0.11 12.97 6.64
CA ASN A 245 0.32 12.80 8.07
C ASN A 245 1.75 12.36 8.42
N ALA A 246 2.39 11.52 7.60
CA ALA A 246 3.76 11.08 7.84
C ALA A 246 4.77 12.23 7.69
N VAL A 247 4.62 13.05 6.65
CA VAL A 247 5.46 14.25 6.43
C VAL A 247 5.23 15.26 7.57
N TYR A 248 3.97 15.51 7.93
CA TYR A 248 3.64 16.43 9.02
C TYR A 248 4.14 15.91 10.37
N ALA A 249 4.06 14.62 10.66
CA ALA A 249 4.64 14.05 11.88
C ALA A 249 6.14 14.34 11.98
N MET A 250 6.90 14.14 10.90
CA MET A 250 8.31 14.49 10.90
C MET A 250 8.53 16.00 11.11
N ALA A 251 7.75 16.85 10.42
CA ALA A 251 7.83 18.30 10.56
C ALA A 251 7.54 18.77 11.99
N HIS A 252 6.50 18.23 12.63
CA HIS A 252 6.16 18.53 14.02
C HIS A 252 7.23 18.03 15.01
N ALA A 253 7.85 16.88 14.76
CA ALA A 253 8.97 16.37 15.57
C ALA A 253 10.13 17.37 15.56
N LEU A 254 10.56 17.76 14.34
CA LEU A 254 11.65 18.69 14.12
C LEU A 254 11.34 20.08 14.67
N HIS A 255 10.10 20.55 14.48
CA HIS A 255 9.66 21.86 15.00
C HIS A 255 9.71 21.90 16.53
N LYS A 256 9.22 20.86 17.22
CA LYS A 256 9.29 20.79 18.68
C LYS A 256 10.72 20.68 19.19
N MET A 257 11.58 19.93 18.49
CA MET A 257 13.01 19.85 18.79
C MET A 257 13.70 21.21 18.60
N GLN A 258 13.36 21.94 17.53
CA GLN A 258 13.85 23.29 17.26
C GLN A 258 13.48 24.28 18.35
N ARG A 259 12.21 24.30 18.77
CA ARG A 259 11.78 25.18 19.87
C ARG A 259 12.45 24.85 21.21
N THR A 260 12.86 23.60 21.40
CA THR A 260 13.53 23.16 22.63
C THR A 260 15.01 23.49 22.63
N LEU A 261 15.71 23.25 21.52
CA LEU A 261 17.17 23.41 21.42
C LEU A 261 17.61 24.80 20.96
N CYS A 262 16.74 25.55 20.30
CA CYS A 262 17.01 26.87 19.74
C CYS A 262 16.01 27.93 20.26
N PRO A 263 15.89 28.16 21.58
CA PRO A 263 14.83 28.99 22.15
C PRO A 263 14.84 30.46 21.68
N ASN A 264 16.00 30.97 21.27
CA ASN A 264 16.18 32.39 20.94
C ASN A 264 15.94 32.72 19.46
N THR A 265 15.67 31.75 18.60
CA THR A 265 15.45 31.99 17.16
C THR A 265 14.44 31.02 16.57
N THR A 266 13.88 31.34 15.41
CA THR A 266 13.12 30.40 14.57
C THR A 266 13.98 29.70 13.53
N LYS A 267 15.28 30.01 13.49
CA LYS A 267 16.26 29.42 12.57
C LYS A 267 16.86 28.15 13.18
N LEU A 268 17.56 27.40 12.34
CA LEU A 268 18.39 26.28 12.79
C LEU A 268 19.63 26.83 13.50
N CYS A 269 19.77 26.54 14.79
CA CYS A 269 20.94 26.93 15.59
C CYS A 269 22.00 25.83 15.59
N ASP A 270 23.20 26.14 16.12
CA ASP A 270 24.32 25.20 16.13
C ASP A 270 24.02 23.88 16.86
N ALA A 271 23.17 23.91 17.90
CA ALA A 271 22.73 22.72 18.63
C ALA A 271 21.91 21.73 17.79
N MET A 272 21.42 22.14 16.61
CA MET A 272 20.69 21.28 15.67
C MET A 272 21.39 21.06 14.33
N ARG A 273 22.62 21.57 14.15
CA ARG A 273 23.40 21.29 12.93
C ARG A 273 23.70 19.80 12.78
N ILE A 274 23.95 19.12 13.90
CA ILE A 274 24.14 17.67 13.98
C ILE A 274 22.98 17.11 14.82
N LEU A 275 21.97 16.55 14.17
CA LEU A 275 20.80 16.03 14.86
C LEU A 275 21.12 14.71 15.58
N ASP A 276 20.77 14.64 16.85
CA ASP A 276 20.68 13.38 17.59
C ASP A 276 19.40 12.66 17.16
N GLY A 277 19.54 11.73 16.21
CA GLY A 277 18.42 10.96 15.67
C GLY A 277 17.70 10.09 16.70
N LYS A 278 18.41 9.63 17.74
CA LYS A 278 17.84 8.87 18.85
C LYS A 278 16.89 9.73 19.67
N LYS A 279 17.31 10.96 20.02
CA LYS A 279 16.44 11.94 20.68
C LYS A 279 15.28 12.34 19.78
N LEU A 280 15.53 12.64 18.50
CA LEU A 280 14.48 12.99 17.55
C LEU A 280 13.37 11.93 17.51
N TYR A 281 13.74 10.64 17.44
CA TYR A 281 12.78 9.56 17.44
C TYR A 281 12.04 9.41 18.78
N ARG A 282 12.77 9.24 19.89
CA ARG A 282 12.17 8.87 21.20
C ARG A 282 11.47 10.03 21.90
N ASP A 283 12.06 11.21 21.85
CA ASP A 283 11.62 12.34 22.67
C ASP A 283 10.63 13.24 21.94
N TYR A 284 10.67 13.25 20.61
CA TYR A 284 9.84 14.11 19.78
C TYR A 284 8.85 13.32 18.94
N LEU A 285 9.32 12.47 18.03
CA LEU A 285 8.48 11.79 17.03
C LEU A 285 7.42 10.89 17.66
N LEU A 286 7.78 10.07 18.65
CA LEU A 286 6.83 9.19 19.34
C LEU A 286 5.86 9.93 20.30
N LYS A 287 6.10 11.22 20.56
CA LYS A 287 5.31 12.05 21.49
C LYS A 287 4.47 13.12 20.78
N ILE A 288 4.26 12.98 19.47
CA ILE A 288 3.44 13.89 18.70
C ILE A 288 1.98 13.52 18.88
N ASN A 289 1.18 14.52 19.22
CA ASN A 289 -0.26 14.45 19.10
C ASN A 289 -0.71 15.60 18.18
N PHE A 290 -1.62 15.30 17.27
CA PHE A 290 -2.27 16.31 16.44
C PHE A 290 -3.58 16.68 17.14
N THR A 291 -3.66 17.93 17.63
CA THR A 291 -4.95 18.53 18.01
C THR A 291 -5.79 18.80 16.78
#